data_AF-A0A820QJ65-F1
#
_entry.id   AF-A0A820QJ65-F1
#
_cell.length_a   1.000
_cell.length_b   1.000
_cell.length_c   1.000
_cell.angle_alpha   90.00
_cell.angle_beta   90.00
_cell.angle_gamma   90.00
#
_symmetry.space_group_name_H-M   'P 1'
#
loop_
_entity.id
_entity.type
_entity.pdbx_description
1 polymer ?
#
loop_
_entity_poly.entity_id
_entity_poly.type
_entity_poly.pdbx_seq_one_letter_code
_entity_poly.pdbx_strand_id
1 'polypeptide(L)'
;INRCRPGFFNLDATNPDGCTKCFCYGHASTCQSAPNYYYNPIRSSFSQGADGWRAVNQTRHEAHVYSDMGSYIYVQSSPGQDLTFEAPAQYLGDRTLSYNQFLTFILILRAPPNVNRMYTHADVA
;
A
#
# COMPACT_ATOMS: atom_id res chain seq x y z
N ILE A 1 -35.06 -6.22 9.43
CA ILE A 1 -34.50 -7.22 8.49
C ILE A 1 -32.99 -6.97 8.48
N ASN A 2 -32.17 -7.91 8.97
CA ASN A 2 -30.71 -7.71 9.14
C ASN A 2 -29.95 -8.69 8.22
N ARG A 3 -30.24 -8.64 6.92
CA ARG A 3 -29.66 -9.57 5.94
C ARG A 3 -29.35 -8.83 4.65
N CYS A 4 -28.24 -9.19 4.01
CA CYS A 4 -27.88 -8.68 2.69
C CYS A 4 -28.82 -9.21 1.61
N ARG A 5 -29.05 -8.39 0.58
CA ARG A 5 -29.73 -8.83 -0.65
C ARG A 5 -28.87 -9.86 -1.42
N PRO A 6 -29.47 -10.72 -2.27
CA PRO A 6 -28.71 -11.63 -3.12
C PRO A 6 -27.62 -10.91 -3.92
N GLY A 7 -26.45 -11.55 -4.08
CA GLY A 7 -25.27 -10.96 -4.71
C GLY A 7 -24.46 -10.02 -3.81
N PHE A 8 -24.80 -9.90 -2.52
CA PHE A 8 -24.07 -9.13 -1.52
C PHE A 8 -23.85 -9.95 -0.24
N PHE A 9 -22.76 -9.70 0.46
CA PHE A 9 -22.35 -10.36 1.70
C PHE A 9 -21.79 -9.34 2.70
N ASN A 10 -21.43 -9.80 3.91
CA ASN A 10 -20.80 -8.98 4.95
C ASN A 10 -21.57 -7.68 5.30
N LEU A 11 -22.67 -7.82 6.05
CA LEU A 11 -23.39 -6.66 6.59
C LEU A 11 -22.52 -5.98 7.66
N ASP A 12 -22.04 -4.78 7.37
CA ASP A 12 -21.08 -4.03 8.19
C ASP A 12 -21.57 -2.59 8.37
N ALA A 13 -21.69 -2.15 9.62
CA ALA A 13 -22.13 -0.79 9.94
C ALA A 13 -21.14 0.30 9.50
N THR A 14 -19.88 -0.07 9.29
CA THR A 14 -18.83 0.83 8.78
C THR A 14 -18.83 0.91 7.26
N ASN A 15 -19.53 -0.01 6.57
CA ASN A 15 -19.71 0.03 5.12
C ASN A 15 -20.89 0.96 4.80
N PRO A 16 -20.68 2.08 4.08
CA PRO A 16 -21.78 3.00 3.71
C PRO A 16 -22.85 2.34 2.83
N ASP A 17 -22.50 1.29 2.08
CA ASP A 17 -23.44 0.49 1.30
C ASP A 17 -24.14 -0.61 2.13
N GLY A 18 -23.76 -0.75 3.40
CA GLY A 18 -24.19 -1.79 4.34
C GLY A 18 -23.61 -3.17 4.03
N CYS A 19 -23.73 -3.65 2.78
CA CYS A 19 -23.21 -4.95 2.34
C CYS A 19 -22.22 -4.82 1.20
N THR A 20 -21.22 -5.70 1.15
CA THR A 20 -20.23 -5.79 0.08
C THR A 20 -20.75 -6.64 -1.08
N LYS A 21 -20.55 -6.20 -2.34
CA LYS A 21 -20.95 -6.96 -3.53
C LYS A 21 -20.10 -8.23 -3.69
N CYS A 22 -20.71 -9.34 -4.08
CA CYS A 22 -19.99 -10.57 -4.44
C CYS A 22 -19.10 -10.35 -5.66
N PHE A 23 -17.82 -10.73 -5.56
CA PHE A 23 -16.84 -10.61 -6.64
C PHE A 23 -16.43 -12.00 -7.17
N CYS A 24 -17.40 -12.75 -7.69
CA CYS A 24 -17.21 -14.14 -8.12
C CYS A 24 -16.85 -14.29 -9.60
N TYR A 25 -16.49 -13.21 -10.31
CA TYR A 25 -16.15 -13.21 -11.75
C TYR A 25 -17.15 -13.95 -12.65
N GLY A 26 -18.43 -13.92 -12.32
CA GLY A 26 -19.47 -14.63 -13.09
C GLY A 26 -19.57 -16.14 -12.82
N HIS A 27 -18.73 -16.71 -11.95
CA HIS A 27 -18.79 -18.13 -11.58
C HIS A 27 -19.86 -18.45 -10.53
N ALA A 28 -20.28 -17.46 -9.75
CA ALA A 28 -21.35 -17.61 -8.76
C ALA A 28 -22.15 -16.31 -8.59
N SER A 29 -23.44 -16.46 -8.29
CA SER A 29 -24.36 -15.36 -7.96
C SER A 29 -24.60 -15.18 -6.46
N THR A 30 -24.15 -16.15 -5.65
CA THR A 30 -24.29 -16.17 -4.19
C THR A 30 -22.92 -16.37 -3.54
N CYS A 31 -22.62 -15.56 -2.53
CA CYS A 31 -21.38 -15.67 -1.75
C CYS A 31 -21.65 -15.38 -0.26
N GLN A 32 -20.73 -15.79 0.60
CA GLN A 32 -20.76 -15.50 2.04
C GLN A 32 -19.34 -15.26 2.55
N SER A 33 -19.20 -14.55 3.67
CA SER A 33 -17.91 -14.39 4.34
C SER A 33 -17.36 -15.76 4.74
N ALA A 34 -16.10 -16.03 4.40
CA ALA A 34 -15.44 -17.22 4.88
C ALA A 34 -15.24 -17.11 6.41
N PRO A 35 -15.48 -18.17 7.19
CA PRO A 35 -15.19 -18.18 8.61
C PRO A 35 -13.74 -17.80 8.87
N ASN A 36 -13.50 -16.93 9.86
CA ASN A 36 -12.16 -16.44 10.26
C ASN A 36 -11.42 -15.58 9.23
N TYR A 37 -12.05 -15.19 8.12
CA TYR A 37 -11.52 -14.16 7.22
C TYR A 37 -12.15 -12.82 7.54
N TYR A 38 -11.32 -11.81 7.79
CA TYR A 38 -11.75 -10.44 8.07
C TYR A 38 -10.91 -9.44 7.28
N TYR A 39 -11.46 -8.25 7.10
CA TYR A 39 -10.76 -7.14 6.46
C TYR A 39 -9.55 -6.72 7.30
N ASN A 40 -8.35 -6.78 6.71
CA ASN A 40 -7.12 -6.33 7.36
C ASN A 40 -6.27 -5.51 6.37
N PRO A 41 -6.25 -4.18 6.49
CA PRO A 41 -5.47 -3.33 5.59
C PRO A 41 -3.97 -3.42 5.92
N ILE A 42 -3.15 -3.55 4.88
CA ILE A 42 -1.69 -3.47 5.02
C ILE A 42 -1.31 -1.99 5.13
N ARG A 43 -0.59 -1.63 6.18
CA ARG A 43 -0.18 -0.24 6.45
C ARG A 43 1.21 -0.22 7.10
N SER A 44 2.00 0.77 6.74
CA SER A 44 3.21 1.15 7.47
C SER A 44 2.87 2.32 8.38
N SER A 45 3.14 2.18 9.67
CA SER A 45 2.97 3.22 10.68
C SER A 45 4.24 4.02 10.91
N PHE A 46 5.40 3.51 10.51
CA PHE A 46 6.74 4.08 10.70
C PHE A 46 7.10 4.40 12.15
N SER A 47 6.34 3.86 13.10
CA SER A 47 6.47 4.14 14.54
C SER A 47 7.72 3.54 15.15
N GLN A 48 8.30 2.52 14.51
CA GLN A 48 9.54 1.86 14.92
C GLN A 48 10.60 1.91 13.80
N GLY A 49 10.69 3.06 13.12
CA GLY A 49 11.66 3.28 12.06
C GLY A 49 11.04 3.16 10.68
N ALA A 50 11.71 2.45 9.77
CA ALA A 50 11.31 2.36 8.37
C ALA A 50 10.30 1.25 8.07
N ASP A 51 9.77 0.52 9.07
CA ASP A 51 8.85 -0.62 8.88
C ASP A 51 9.33 -1.68 7.88
N GLY A 52 10.65 -1.84 7.76
CA GLY A 52 11.28 -2.77 6.82
C GLY A 52 11.36 -2.27 5.37
N TRP A 53 10.95 -1.04 5.08
CA TRP A 53 11.21 -0.40 3.79
C TRP A 53 12.71 -0.24 3.60
N ARG A 54 13.15 -0.55 2.38
CA ARG A 54 14.55 -0.39 1.95
C ARG A 54 14.60 0.63 0.82
N ALA A 55 15.78 1.18 0.59
CA ALA A 55 16.05 1.96 -0.59
C ALA A 55 17.31 1.44 -1.26
N VAL A 56 17.26 1.30 -2.57
CA VAL A 56 18.37 0.79 -3.37
C VAL A 56 18.64 1.71 -4.54
N ASN A 57 19.90 1.76 -4.98
CA ASN A 57 20.25 2.40 -6.23
C ASN A 57 20.13 1.43 -7.42
N GLN A 58 20.44 1.90 -8.62
CA GLN A 58 20.45 1.09 -9.85
C GLN A 58 21.39 -0.12 -9.81
N THR A 59 22.43 -0.10 -8.99
CA THR A 59 23.37 -1.23 -8.79
C THR A 59 22.98 -2.13 -7.62
N ARG A 60 21.77 -1.97 -7.07
CA ARG A 60 21.23 -2.70 -5.90
C ARG A 60 22.04 -2.51 -4.62
N HIS A 61 22.79 -1.42 -4.54
CA HIS A 61 23.42 -0.99 -3.31
C HIS A 61 22.40 -0.31 -2.41
N GLU A 62 22.34 -0.71 -1.15
CA GLU A 62 21.41 -0.15 -0.17
C GLU A 62 21.78 1.28 0.20
N ALA A 63 20.77 2.14 0.26
CA ALA A 63 20.84 3.47 0.85
C ALA A 63 20.14 3.48 2.21
N HIS A 64 20.64 4.31 3.11
CA HIS A 64 20.04 4.45 4.43
C HIS A 64 18.66 5.13 4.34
N VAL A 65 17.63 4.47 4.89
CA VAL A 65 16.27 5.01 4.99
C VAL A 65 16.09 5.64 6.37
N TYR A 66 15.77 6.93 6.38
CA TYR A 66 15.45 7.66 7.60
C TYR A 66 13.95 7.61 7.86
N SER A 67 13.56 7.70 9.13
CA SER A 67 12.16 7.74 9.56
C SER A 67 11.92 8.91 10.48
N ASP A 68 10.82 9.62 10.25
CA ASP A 68 10.32 10.71 11.10
C ASP A 68 9.38 10.16 12.19
N MET A 69 9.86 9.18 12.96
CA MET A 69 9.22 8.64 14.18
C MET A 69 7.69 8.43 14.09
N GLY A 70 7.20 7.93 12.96
CA GLY A 70 5.78 7.62 12.76
C GLY A 70 5.04 8.46 11.71
N SER A 71 5.70 9.44 11.09
CA SER A 71 5.07 10.28 10.07
C SER A 71 5.35 9.78 8.64
N TYR A 72 6.63 9.71 8.26
CA TYR A 72 7.06 9.32 6.92
C TYR A 72 8.50 8.79 6.94
N ILE A 73 8.88 8.09 5.86
CA ILE A 73 10.27 7.72 5.58
C ILE A 73 10.84 8.57 4.46
N TYR A 74 12.15 8.73 4.43
CA TYR A 74 12.82 9.47 3.38
C TYR A 74 14.25 8.97 3.13
N VAL A 75 14.74 9.30 1.94
CA VAL A 75 16.13 9.07 1.51
C VAL A 75 16.73 10.38 1.04
N GLN A 76 18.05 10.47 1.09
CA GLN A 76 18.81 11.59 0.54
C GLN A 76 19.62 11.08 -0.65
N SER A 77 19.33 11.62 -1.84
CA SER A 77 20.05 11.30 -3.08
C SER A 77 21.12 12.37 -3.35
N SER A 78 22.31 11.93 -3.77
CA SER A 78 23.32 12.84 -4.34
C SER A 78 23.04 13.12 -5.82
N PRO A 79 23.59 14.21 -6.42
CA PRO A 79 23.45 14.46 -7.85
C PRO A 79 23.91 13.25 -8.69
N GLY A 80 23.07 12.82 -9.62
CA GLY A 80 23.33 11.64 -10.46
C GLY A 80 23.01 10.30 -9.81
N GLN A 81 22.53 10.28 -8.56
CA GLN A 81 22.07 9.08 -7.88
C GLN A 81 20.56 8.91 -8.03
N ASP A 82 20.16 7.76 -8.54
CA ASP A 82 18.77 7.33 -8.59
C ASP A 82 18.51 6.32 -7.48
N LEU A 83 17.43 6.51 -6.72
CA LEU A 83 17.07 5.72 -5.55
C LEU A 83 15.62 5.24 -5.67
N THR A 84 15.42 3.96 -5.45
CA THR A 84 14.11 3.30 -5.49
C THR A 84 13.77 2.76 -4.11
N PHE A 85 12.56 3.03 -3.63
CA PHE A 85 12.04 2.41 -2.42
C PHE A 85 11.55 0.98 -2.73
N GLU A 86 12.05 0.01 -1.96
CA GLU A 86 11.57 -1.37 -1.98
C GLU A 86 10.62 -1.60 -0.80
N ALA A 87 9.39 -2.00 -1.12
CA ALA A 87 8.37 -2.29 -0.13
C ALA A 87 8.69 -3.56 0.68
N PRO A 88 8.36 -3.61 1.98
CA PRO A 88 8.60 -4.78 2.82
C PRO A 88 7.68 -5.95 2.44
N ALA A 89 8.03 -7.16 2.90
CA ALA A 89 7.35 -8.41 2.56
C ALA A 89 5.82 -8.39 2.76
N GLN A 90 5.32 -7.58 3.71
CA GLN A 90 3.89 -7.40 3.96
C GLN A 90 3.12 -6.76 2.79
N TYR A 91 3.79 -6.19 1.78
CA TYR A 91 3.20 -5.68 0.53
C TYR A 91 3.40 -6.62 -0.67
N LEU A 92 4.28 -7.63 -0.55
CA LEU A 92 4.75 -8.45 -1.67
C LEU A 92 4.04 -9.81 -1.74
N GLY A 93 4.20 -10.56 -2.84
CA GLY A 93 3.65 -11.91 -2.99
C GLY A 93 2.18 -11.93 -3.42
N ASP A 94 1.44 -12.96 -3.00
CA ASP A 94 0.02 -13.10 -3.37
C ASP A 94 -0.85 -12.05 -2.64
N ARG A 95 -1.39 -11.13 -3.45
CA ARG A 95 -2.30 -10.05 -3.01
C ARG A 95 -3.68 -10.14 -3.65
N THR A 96 -4.13 -11.35 -3.97
CA THR A 96 -5.47 -11.59 -4.53
C THR A 96 -6.58 -11.01 -3.64
N LEU A 97 -6.40 -11.00 -2.31
CA LEU A 97 -7.35 -10.39 -1.37
C LEU A 97 -7.39 -8.86 -1.42
N SER A 98 -6.39 -8.21 -2.02
CA SER A 98 -6.35 -6.76 -2.26
C SER A 98 -6.93 -6.39 -3.62
N TYR A 99 -7.45 -7.35 -4.40
CA TYR A 99 -8.07 -7.07 -5.69
C TYR A 99 -9.22 -6.06 -5.54
N ASN A 100 -9.28 -5.09 -6.46
CA ASN A 100 -10.23 -3.98 -6.42
C ASN A 100 -10.13 -3.08 -5.17
N GLN A 101 -8.97 -3.10 -4.49
CA GLN A 101 -8.61 -2.15 -3.43
C GLN A 101 -7.56 -1.16 -3.95
N PHE A 102 -7.38 -0.06 -3.21
CA PHE A 102 -6.40 0.97 -3.56
C PHE A 102 -5.10 0.78 -2.77
N LEU A 103 -3.97 0.90 -3.47
CA LEU A 103 -2.68 1.24 -2.85
C LEU A 103 -2.53 2.76 -2.89
N THR A 104 -2.42 3.38 -1.72
CA THR A 104 -2.32 4.84 -1.59
C THR A 104 -1.04 5.21 -0.88
N PHE A 105 -0.30 6.17 -1.45
CA PHE A 105 0.89 6.76 -0.83
C PHE A 105 1.00 8.25 -1.19
N ILE A 106 1.78 8.99 -0.41
CA ILE A 106 2.11 10.39 -0.68
C ILE A 106 3.62 10.48 -0.89
N LEU A 107 4.03 11.02 -2.03
CA LEU A 107 5.44 11.24 -2.36
C LEU A 107 5.75 12.73 -2.32
N ILE A 108 6.77 13.10 -1.55
CA ILE A 108 7.21 14.49 -1.38
C ILE A 108 8.67 14.60 -1.79
N LEU A 109 8.98 15.51 -2.71
CA LEU A 109 10.34 15.85 -3.10
C LEU A 109 10.77 17.16 -2.44
N ARG A 110 12.00 17.19 -1.91
CA ARG A 110 12.60 18.39 -1.32
C ARG A 110 13.95 18.68 -1.96
N ALA A 111 13.99 19.68 -2.82
CA ALA A 111 15.22 20.15 -3.46
C ALA A 111 15.95 21.17 -2.56
N PRO A 112 17.29 21.04 -2.37
CA PRO A 112 18.10 22.13 -1.83
C PRO A 112 18.03 23.38 -2.72
N PRO A 113 18.33 24.58 -2.18
CA PRO A 113 18.24 25.84 -2.93
C PRO A 113 19.05 25.86 -4.24
N ASN A 114 20.13 25.06 -4.32
CA ASN A 114 21.05 25.02 -5.45
C ASN A 114 20.70 23.93 -6.49
N VAL A 115 19.55 23.26 -6.35
CA VAL A 115 19.13 22.18 -7.26
C VAL A 115 17.99 22.66 -8.13
N ASN A 116 18.28 22.83 -9.42
CA ASN A 116 17.31 23.34 -10.40
C ASN A 116 16.33 22.28 -10.91
N ARG A 117 16.65 20.99 -10.78
CA ARG A 117 15.78 19.88 -11.19
C ARG A 117 15.96 18.66 -10.30
N MET A 118 14.84 18.09 -9.88
CA MET A 118 14.74 16.74 -9.33
C MET A 118 13.77 15.95 -10.18
N TYR A 119 14.08 14.68 -10.39
CA TYR A 119 13.25 13.75 -11.14
C TYR A 119 12.77 12.67 -10.19
N THR A 120 11.52 12.28 -10.33
CA THR A 120 10.96 11.12 -9.64
C THR A 120 10.08 10.36 -10.59
N HIS A 121 10.12 9.05 -10.46
CA HIS A 121 9.18 8.14 -11.09
C HIS A 121 8.34 7.51 -9.99
N ALA A 122 7.05 7.38 -10.22
CA ALA A 122 6.11 6.77 -9.30
C ALA A 122 5.50 5.56 -9.99
N ASP A 123 6.33 4.55 -10.20
CA ASP A 123 5.94 3.29 -10.82
C ASP A 123 5.85 2.23 -9.71
N VAL A 124 4.69 1.56 -9.63
CA VAL A 124 4.50 0.40 -8.76
C VAL A 124 4.58 -0.83 -9.66
N ALA A 125 5.63 -1.63 -9.49
CA ALA A 125 5.90 -2.84 -10.27
C ALA A 125 5.55 -4.11 -9.48
#